data_AF-A0A2T3NLU4-F1
#
_entry.id   AF-A0A2T3NLU4-F1
#
_cell.length_a   1.000
_cell.length_b   1.000
_cell.length_c   1.000
_cell.angle_alpha   90.00
_cell.angle_beta   90.00
_cell.angle_gamma   90.00
#
_symmetry.space_group_name_H-M   'P 1'
#
loop_
_entity.id
_entity.type
_entity.pdbx_description
1 polymer ?
#
loop_
_entity_poly.entity_id
_entity_poly.type
_entity_poly.pdbx_seq_one_letter_code
_entity_poly.pdbx_strand_id
1 'polypeptide(L)'
;MKYLTLIVATFITFSAAATDELDILANSEVLTEEFMTQSRGGEYELDTESLQASSEMYGDVTGNSAYNNITGDNIIDGGALSNSSGVYNIVQNTGSNVLIQNATVINLTLK
;
A
#
# COMPACT_ATOMS: atom_id res chain seq x y z
N MET A 1 -28.64 -52.01 34.90
CA MET A 1 -27.97 -50.84 35.50
C MET A 1 -26.72 -50.41 34.73
N LYS A 2 -25.73 -51.29 34.46
CA LYS A 2 -24.45 -50.94 33.82
C LYS A 2 -24.52 -50.25 32.43
N TYR A 3 -25.51 -50.58 31.61
CA TYR A 3 -25.65 -50.01 30.26
C TYR A 3 -26.35 -48.64 30.24
N LEU A 4 -27.18 -48.35 31.24
CA LEU A 4 -27.90 -47.09 31.35
C LEU A 4 -26.93 -45.94 31.69
N THR A 5 -25.96 -46.21 32.57
CA THR A 5 -24.90 -45.25 32.93
C THR A 5 -23.97 -44.95 31.76
N LEU A 6 -23.72 -45.92 30.88
CA LEU A 6 -22.89 -45.71 29.68
C LEU A 6 -23.61 -44.79 28.69
N ILE A 7 -24.89 -45.05 28.40
CA ILE A 7 -25.70 -44.22 27.48
C ILE A 7 -25.77 -42.77 27.97
N VAL A 8 -26.02 -42.56 29.27
CA VAL A 8 -26.09 -41.22 29.86
C VAL A 8 -24.73 -40.51 29.79
N ALA A 9 -23.62 -41.22 30.04
CA ALA A 9 -22.29 -40.65 29.90
C ALA A 9 -21.99 -40.21 28.46
N THR A 10 -22.37 -41.00 27.46
CA THR A 10 -22.16 -40.65 26.04
C THR A 10 -22.97 -39.43 25.61
N PHE A 11 -24.21 -39.29 26.11
CA PHE A 11 -25.04 -38.11 25.85
C PHE A 11 -24.45 -36.84 26.48
N ILE A 12 -23.93 -36.92 27.71
CA ILE A 12 -23.31 -35.79 28.42
C ILE A 12 -22.02 -35.34 27.72
N THR A 13 -21.18 -36.29 27.29
CA THR A 13 -19.94 -35.96 26.56
C THR A 13 -20.19 -35.33 25.19
N PHE A 14 -21.25 -35.74 24.51
CA PHE A 14 -21.64 -35.15 23.23
C PHE A 14 -22.16 -33.72 23.39
N SER A 15 -22.93 -33.45 24.45
CA SER A 15 -23.39 -32.09 24.74
C SER A 15 -22.26 -31.14 25.15
N ALA A 16 -21.24 -31.61 25.86
CA ALA A 16 -20.12 -30.77 26.31
C ALA A 16 -19.14 -30.41 25.18
N ALA A 17 -18.94 -31.31 24.21
CA ALA A 17 -18.12 -31.01 23.03
C ALA A 17 -18.85 -30.04 22.07
N ALA A 18 -20.18 -30.14 21.98
CA ALA A 18 -20.98 -29.25 21.14
C ALA A 18 -21.07 -27.82 21.68
N THR A 19 -20.98 -27.60 22.99
CA THR A 19 -21.06 -26.26 23.58
C THR A 19 -19.84 -25.38 23.28
N ASP A 20 -18.66 -25.99 23.10
CA ASP A 20 -17.39 -25.29 22.87
C ASP A 20 -17.29 -24.76 21.41
N GLU A 21 -17.74 -25.56 20.43
CA GLU A 21 -17.82 -25.10 19.03
C GLU A 21 -18.96 -24.08 18.81
N LEU A 22 -20.01 -24.13 19.62
CA LEU A 22 -21.08 -23.13 19.57
C LEU A 22 -20.67 -21.78 20.16
N ASP A 23 -19.64 -21.73 21.01
CA ASP A 23 -19.17 -20.49 21.64
C ASP A 23 -18.43 -19.57 20.64
N ILE A 24 -17.74 -20.16 19.65
CA ILE A 24 -17.02 -19.43 18.60
C ILE A 24 -17.99 -18.83 17.55
N LEU A 25 -19.14 -19.48 17.33
CA LEU A 25 -20.22 -18.96 16.49
C LEU A 25 -21.17 -18.03 17.25
N ALA A 26 -21.34 -18.22 18.56
CA ALA A 26 -22.24 -17.41 19.38
C ALA A 26 -21.64 -16.05 19.79
N ASN A 27 -20.31 -15.95 19.93
CA ASN A 27 -19.62 -14.70 20.27
C ASN A 27 -18.95 -14.03 19.06
N SER A 28 -19.24 -14.45 17.82
CA SER A 28 -18.75 -13.72 16.66
C SER A 28 -19.45 -12.36 16.62
N GLU A 29 -18.73 -11.30 16.98
CA GLU A 29 -19.20 -9.93 16.83
C GLU A 29 -19.39 -9.68 15.32
N VAL A 30 -20.65 -9.56 14.90
CA VAL A 30 -21.00 -9.35 13.49
C VAL A 30 -20.47 -7.97 13.09
N LEU A 31 -19.45 -7.94 12.24
CA LEU A 31 -18.95 -6.70 11.65
C LEU A 31 -20.09 -6.03 10.88
N THR A 32 -20.34 -4.75 11.18
CA THR A 32 -21.39 -4.00 10.50
C THR A 32 -21.02 -3.80 9.04
N GLU A 33 -22.01 -3.85 8.15
CA GLU A 33 -21.81 -3.58 6.73
C GLU A 33 -21.25 -2.17 6.50
N GLU A 34 -21.63 -1.21 7.34
CA GLU A 34 -21.07 0.14 7.37
C GLU A 34 -19.58 0.15 7.67
N PHE A 35 -19.13 -0.60 8.70
CA PHE A 35 -17.71 -0.70 9.02
C PHE A 35 -16.91 -1.38 7.90
N MET A 36 -17.46 -2.44 7.29
CA MET A 36 -16.86 -3.12 6.14
C MET A 36 -16.80 -2.23 4.90
N THR A 37 -17.82 -1.40 4.70
CA THR A 37 -17.91 -0.45 3.59
C THR A 37 -16.93 0.70 3.79
N GLN A 38 -16.90 1.28 4.99
CA GLN A 38 -15.96 2.32 5.40
C GLN A 38 -14.50 1.83 5.29
N SER A 39 -14.21 0.61 5.75
CA SER A 39 -12.88 0.00 5.64
C SER A 39 -12.45 -0.27 4.19
N ARG A 40 -13.41 -0.33 3.25
CA ARG A 40 -13.18 -0.52 1.81
C ARG A 40 -13.24 0.81 1.02
N GLY A 41 -13.24 1.95 1.71
CA GLY A 41 -13.27 3.29 1.11
C GLY A 41 -14.68 3.82 0.82
N GLY A 42 -15.74 3.06 1.09
CA GLY A 42 -17.10 3.49 0.82
C GLY A 42 -17.44 3.60 -0.68
N GLU A 43 -18.69 3.99 -0.95
CA GLU A 43 -19.15 4.35 -2.29
C GLU A 43 -19.35 5.86 -2.31
N TYR A 44 -18.37 6.58 -2.88
CA TYR A 44 -18.44 8.02 -3.10
C TYR A 44 -18.50 8.28 -4.60
N GLU A 45 -19.57 8.95 -5.06
CA GLU A 45 -19.68 9.49 -6.42
C GLU A 45 -18.73 10.69 -6.51
N LEU A 46 -17.56 10.49 -7.11
CA LEU A 46 -16.56 11.55 -7.27
C LEU A 46 -16.79 12.26 -8.61
N ASP A 47 -17.12 13.55 -8.53
CA ASP A 47 -17.15 14.43 -9.69
C ASP A 47 -15.72 14.70 -10.19
N THR A 48 -15.32 14.00 -11.25
CA THR A 48 -13.98 14.08 -11.86
C THR A 48 -13.90 15.08 -13.01
N GLU A 49 -14.78 16.09 -13.06
CA GLU A 49 -14.95 16.89 -14.29
C GLU A 49 -13.74 17.77 -14.70
N SER A 50 -12.70 17.95 -13.87
CA SER A 50 -11.41 18.46 -14.38
C SER A 50 -10.23 18.30 -13.41
N LEU A 51 -9.55 17.15 -13.44
CA LEU A 51 -8.23 17.00 -12.82
C LEU A 51 -7.14 17.34 -13.86
N GLN A 52 -6.62 18.57 -13.83
CA GLN A 52 -5.51 18.99 -14.69
C GLN A 52 -4.20 19.05 -13.91
N ALA A 53 -3.25 18.21 -14.31
CA ALA A 53 -1.86 18.25 -13.89
C ALA A 53 -1.01 18.63 -15.09
N SER A 54 -0.23 19.71 -14.99
CA SER A 54 0.76 20.05 -16.01
C SER A 54 2.07 20.46 -15.36
N SER A 55 3.15 20.28 -16.12
CA SER A 55 4.45 20.86 -15.81
C SER A 55 5.02 21.42 -17.09
N GLU A 56 5.47 22.66 -17.02
CA GLU A 56 6.22 23.32 -18.07
C GLU A 56 7.64 23.54 -17.55
N MET A 57 8.64 23.16 -18.34
CA MET A 57 10.05 23.31 -18.00
C MET A 57 10.77 23.97 -19.17
N TYR A 58 11.41 25.08 -18.88
CA TYR A 58 12.22 25.83 -19.84
C TYR A 58 13.60 26.03 -19.24
N GLY A 59 14.62 25.76 -20.04
CA GLY A 59 15.98 26.04 -19.65
C GLY A 59 16.89 26.03 -20.86
N ASP A 60 17.96 26.79 -20.72
CA ASP A 60 18.98 26.96 -21.74
C ASP A 60 20.36 26.75 -21.08
N VAL A 61 21.29 26.18 -21.84
CA VAL A 61 22.68 25.99 -21.42
C VAL A 61 23.57 26.54 -22.52
N THR A 62 23.93 27.82 -22.41
CA THR A 62 24.72 28.53 -23.41
C THR A 62 25.95 29.20 -22.80
N GLY A 63 27.02 29.32 -23.61
CA GLY A 63 28.28 29.94 -23.18
C GLY A 63 29.17 29.04 -22.32
N ASN A 64 28.89 27.75 -22.30
CA ASN A 64 29.56 26.80 -21.42
C ASN A 64 30.92 26.35 -21.96
N SER A 65 31.92 26.34 -21.08
CA SER A 65 33.22 25.73 -21.36
C SER A 65 33.70 24.96 -20.12
N ALA A 66 34.12 23.72 -20.32
CA ALA A 66 34.62 22.84 -19.26
C ALA A 66 35.99 22.29 -19.67
N TYR A 67 37.00 22.49 -18.83
CA TYR A 67 38.37 22.04 -19.07
C TYR A 67 38.91 21.37 -17.82
N ASN A 68 39.62 20.25 -18.00
CA ASN A 68 40.18 19.43 -16.91
C ASN A 68 39.12 18.91 -15.91
N ASN A 69 37.90 18.64 -16.37
CA ASN A 69 36.85 18.16 -15.49
C ASN A 69 37.01 16.66 -15.24
N ILE A 70 37.07 16.29 -13.96
CA ILE A 70 36.90 14.92 -13.49
C ILE A 70 35.45 14.79 -13.08
N THR A 71 34.68 13.97 -13.80
CA THR A 71 33.29 13.65 -13.48
C THR A 71 33.24 12.41 -12.59
N GLY A 72 32.31 12.36 -11.64
CA GLY A 72 32.12 11.21 -10.77
C GLY A 72 31.20 10.13 -11.37
N ASP A 73 30.97 9.07 -10.59
CA ASP A 73 30.01 8.03 -10.93
C ASP A 73 28.65 8.30 -10.31
N ASN A 74 27.60 8.17 -11.10
CA ASN A 74 26.22 8.16 -10.66
C ASN A 74 25.90 6.74 -10.16
N ILE A 75 26.21 6.43 -8.89
CA ILE A 75 26.01 5.09 -8.34
C ILE A 75 24.77 5.06 -7.44
N ILE A 76 23.85 4.14 -7.79
CA ILE A 76 22.74 3.67 -6.97
C ILE A 76 22.99 2.16 -6.81
N ASP A 77 23.52 1.76 -5.65
CA ASP A 77 24.01 0.39 -5.44
C ASP A 77 23.00 -0.49 -4.67
N GLY A 78 23.39 -1.75 -4.41
CA GLY A 78 22.59 -2.78 -3.79
C GLY A 78 21.79 -2.31 -2.58
N GLY A 79 20.46 -2.33 -2.72
CA GLY A 79 19.53 -1.96 -1.65
C GLY A 79 19.17 -0.48 -1.60
N ALA A 80 19.66 0.38 -2.50
CA ALA A 80 19.38 1.81 -2.50
C ALA A 80 17.89 2.18 -2.56
N LEU A 81 17.06 1.27 -3.08
CA LEU A 81 15.60 1.39 -3.12
C LEU A 81 14.91 0.14 -2.56
N SER A 82 15.59 -0.64 -1.73
CA SER A 82 14.96 -1.80 -1.09
C SER A 82 13.85 -1.33 -0.16
N ASN A 83 12.69 -2.02 -0.21
CA ASN A 83 11.48 -1.66 0.54
C ASN A 83 10.92 -0.27 0.23
N SER A 84 11.30 0.35 -0.89
CA SER A 84 10.75 1.63 -1.32
C SER A 84 9.30 1.43 -1.81
N SER A 85 8.37 2.28 -1.40
CA SER A 85 6.97 2.29 -1.84
C SER A 85 6.46 3.73 -1.98
N GLY A 86 5.54 3.95 -2.92
CA GLY A 86 5.09 5.27 -3.32
C GLY A 86 5.82 5.75 -4.57
N VAL A 87 5.92 7.07 -4.74
CA VAL A 87 6.50 7.67 -5.95
C VAL A 87 7.87 8.26 -5.64
N TYR A 88 8.86 7.83 -6.41
CA TYR A 88 10.25 8.28 -6.30
C TYR A 88 10.66 8.96 -7.59
N ASN A 89 11.43 10.03 -7.45
CA ASN A 89 12.06 10.71 -8.56
C ASN A 89 13.54 10.84 -8.26
N ILE A 90 14.37 10.23 -9.09
CA ILE A 90 15.80 10.14 -8.88
C ILE A 90 16.49 10.67 -10.10
N VAL A 91 17.32 11.69 -9.88
CA VAL A 91 18.15 12.26 -10.92
C VAL A 91 19.59 12.21 -10.44
N GLN A 92 20.43 11.54 -11.22
CA GLN A 92 21.87 11.53 -11.02
C GLN A 92 22.56 12.11 -12.24
N ASN A 93 23.37 13.15 -12.03
CA ASN A 93 24.20 13.73 -13.06
C ASN A 93 25.58 14.05 -12.50
N THR A 94 26.61 13.55 -13.17
CA THR A 94 28.01 13.83 -12.85
C THR A 94 28.70 14.63 -13.95
N GLY A 95 27.95 15.01 -15.00
CA GLY A 95 28.45 15.80 -16.10
C GLY A 95 28.53 17.29 -15.78
N SER A 96 29.43 17.98 -16.47
CA SER A 96 29.52 19.43 -16.47
C SER A 96 28.69 20.01 -17.60
N ASN A 97 28.22 21.25 -17.46
CA ASN A 97 27.33 21.88 -18.45
C ASN A 97 25.99 21.17 -18.58
N VAL A 98 25.46 20.67 -17.47
CA VAL A 98 24.20 19.92 -17.47
C VAL A 98 23.09 20.77 -16.87
N LEU A 99 22.06 20.96 -17.68
CA LEU A 99 20.76 21.37 -17.21
C LEU A 99 19.92 20.13 -16.96
N ILE A 100 19.37 20.04 -15.75
CA ILE A 100 18.46 18.99 -15.36
C ILE A 100 17.07 19.62 -15.24
N GLN A 101 16.15 19.11 -16.04
CA GLN A 101 14.74 19.46 -15.97
C GLN A 101 13.96 18.18 -15.69
N ASN A 102 13.53 18.04 -14.44
CA ASN A 102 12.68 16.94 -14.04
C ASN A 102 11.48 17.48 -13.28
N ALA A 103 10.30 17.00 -13.67
CA ALA A 103 9.05 17.24 -12.96
C ALA A 103 8.27 15.93 -12.84
N THR A 104 7.77 15.69 -11.64
CA THR A 104 6.83 14.59 -11.36
C THR A 104 5.51 15.23 -10.96
N VAL A 105 4.49 15.12 -11.83
CA VAL A 105 3.15 15.64 -11.54
C VAL A 105 2.21 14.46 -11.32
N ILE A 106 1.59 14.42 -10.15
CA ILE A 106 0.72 13.32 -9.74
C ILE A 106 -0.65 13.90 -9.43
N ASN A 107 -1.65 13.46 -10.20
CA ASN A 107 -3.05 13.59 -9.80
C ASN A 107 -3.47 12.30 -9.13
N LEU A 108 -3.83 12.40 -7.85
CA LEU A 108 -4.27 11.27 -7.06
C LEU A 108 -5.73 11.44 -6.68
N THR A 109 -6.54 10.46 -7.07
CA THR A 109 -7.93 10.31 -6.63
C THR A 109 -8.03 8.99 -5.89
N LEU A 110 -8.29 9.05 -4.59
CA LEU A 110 -8.45 7.87 -3.75
C LEU A 110 -9.95 7.61 -3.58
N LYS A 111 -10.33 6.34 -3.69
CA LYS A 111 -11.67 5.84 -3.35
C LYS A 111 -11.68 5.44 -1.89
#